data_AF-A0A7J8KJ60-F1
#
_entry.id   AF-A0A7J8KJ60-F1
#
_cell.length_a   1.000
_cell.length_b   1.000
_cell.length_c   1.000
_cell.angle_alpha   90.00
_cell.angle_beta   90.00
_cell.angle_gamma   90.00
#
_symmetry.space_group_name_H-M   'P 1'
#
loop_
_entity.id
_entity.type
_entity.pdbx_description
1 polymer ?
#
loop_
_entity_poly.entity_id
_entity_poly.type
_entity_poly.pdbx_seq_one_letter_code
_entity_poly.pdbx_strand_id
1 'polypeptide(L)'
;MVDGWNAFFFDKTEELKKRLPSLGKNTETLGELWLGLLRFYTEEFDFKEYVISIRQKKLLTTFEKQWTSKCIAIEDPFDLNHNLGAGVSRKMTNFIMKAFINGRKLFGTPFYPLIGREAEYFFDSRVLTDGELAPNDRCCRVCGKIGHYMKDCPKRRRLANYFVSALQGK
;
A
#
# COMPACT_ATOMS: atom_id res chain seq x y z
N MET A 1 20.15 18.10 -6.49
CA MET A 1 20.56 16.94 -5.68
C MET A 1 20.15 17.20 -4.24
N VAL A 2 19.53 16.22 -3.58
CA VAL A 2 19.18 16.24 -2.15
C VAL A 2 19.59 14.89 -1.60
N ASP A 3 20.44 14.85 -0.57
CA ASP A 3 20.95 13.61 0.05
C ASP A 3 21.52 12.57 -0.94
N GLY A 4 22.19 13.05 -2.00
CA GLY A 4 22.75 12.18 -3.04
C GLY A 4 21.74 11.72 -4.11
N TRP A 5 20.48 12.11 -4.00
CA TRP A 5 19.43 11.76 -4.96
C TRP A 5 19.06 12.94 -5.88
N ASN A 6 18.71 12.62 -7.12
CA ASN A 6 18.14 13.59 -8.05
C ASN A 6 16.63 13.74 -7.79
N ALA A 7 16.27 14.76 -7.02
CA ALA A 7 14.88 15.09 -6.70
C ALA A 7 14.14 15.89 -7.79
N PHE A 8 14.70 15.97 -9.01
CA PHE A 8 14.04 16.66 -10.11
C PHE A 8 12.83 15.88 -10.64
N PHE A 9 11.73 16.58 -10.84
CA PHE A 9 10.59 16.13 -11.65
C PHE A 9 10.04 17.31 -12.43
N PHE A 10 9.28 17.03 -13.48
CA PHE A 10 8.65 18.08 -14.28
C PHE A 10 7.37 18.57 -13.59
N ASP A 11 7.40 19.78 -13.05
CA ASP A 11 6.33 20.37 -12.22
C ASP A 11 5.42 21.35 -12.96
N LYS A 12 5.80 21.79 -14.18
CA LYS A 12 5.05 22.74 -14.99
C LYS A 12 3.91 22.07 -15.78
N THR A 13 2.77 21.86 -15.14
CA THR A 13 1.59 21.20 -15.73
C THR A 13 1.11 21.84 -17.03
N GLU A 14 1.14 23.17 -17.14
CA GLU A 14 0.69 23.90 -18.34
C GLU A 14 1.53 23.60 -19.59
N GLU A 15 2.81 23.27 -19.41
CA GLU A 15 3.72 22.91 -20.49
C GLU A 15 3.65 21.42 -20.85
N LEU A 16 2.94 20.60 -20.08
CA LEU A 16 2.93 19.15 -20.22
C LEU A 16 2.39 18.70 -21.58
N LYS A 17 1.39 19.42 -22.14
CA LYS A 17 0.86 19.18 -23.49
C LYS A 17 1.93 19.19 -24.58
N LYS A 18 2.97 20.02 -24.43
CA LYS A 18 4.07 20.12 -25.41
C LYS A 18 5.08 18.98 -25.28
N ARG A 19 5.24 18.43 -24.07
CA ARG A 19 6.27 17.43 -23.74
C ARG A 19 5.77 16.00 -23.72
N LEU A 20 4.46 15.79 -23.56
CA LEU A 20 3.83 14.49 -23.49
C LEU A 20 2.78 14.35 -24.61
N PRO A 21 3.17 13.90 -25.82
CA PRO A 21 2.26 13.77 -26.97
C PRO A 21 1.08 12.80 -26.75
N SER A 22 1.14 11.96 -25.72
CA SER A 22 0.07 11.05 -25.33
C SER A 22 -0.93 11.65 -24.34
N LEU A 23 -0.73 12.89 -23.90
CA LEU A 23 -1.65 13.54 -22.97
C LEU A 23 -3.05 13.66 -23.58
N GLY A 24 -4.07 13.28 -22.83
CA GLY A 24 -5.47 13.30 -23.28
C GLY A 24 -5.87 12.17 -24.24
N LYS A 25 -5.00 11.18 -24.50
CA LYS A 25 -5.35 10.02 -25.34
C LYS A 25 -6.17 8.96 -24.62
N ASN A 26 -6.03 8.83 -23.31
CA ASN A 26 -6.86 7.90 -22.53
C ASN A 26 -8.25 8.52 -22.36
N THR A 27 -9.28 7.79 -22.78
CA THR A 27 -10.68 8.21 -22.72
C THR A 27 -11.52 7.27 -21.84
N GLU A 28 -10.87 6.40 -21.07
CA GLU A 28 -11.55 5.48 -20.15
C GLU A 28 -12.20 6.27 -19.01
N THR A 29 -13.36 5.80 -18.58
CA THR A 29 -14.06 6.33 -17.42
C THR A 29 -13.33 5.97 -16.13
N LEU A 30 -13.65 6.67 -15.04
CA LEU A 30 -13.09 6.36 -13.71
C LEU A 30 -13.38 4.92 -13.26
N GLY A 31 -14.56 4.39 -13.60
CA GLY A 31 -14.95 3.02 -13.28
C GLY A 31 -14.11 2.00 -14.06
N GLU A 32 -13.86 2.25 -15.33
CA GLU A 32 -13.00 1.40 -16.18
C GLU A 32 -11.55 1.41 -15.67
N LEU A 33 -11.00 2.58 -15.35
CA LEU A 33 -9.64 2.70 -14.79
C LEU A 33 -9.51 2.04 -13.42
N TRP A 34 -10.52 2.17 -12.55
CA TRP A 34 -10.52 1.56 -11.22
C TRP A 34 -10.57 0.03 -11.30
N LEU A 35 -11.49 -0.52 -12.10
CA LEU A 35 -11.56 -1.96 -12.33
C LEU A 35 -10.30 -2.45 -13.05
N GLY A 36 -9.79 -1.67 -14.01
CA GLY A 36 -8.53 -1.90 -14.71
C GLY A 36 -7.34 -1.99 -13.75
N LEU A 37 -7.26 -1.14 -12.73
CA LEU A 37 -6.22 -1.21 -11.69
C LEU A 37 -6.31 -2.50 -10.88
N LEU A 38 -7.52 -2.90 -10.46
CA LEU A 38 -7.73 -4.14 -9.71
C LEU A 38 -7.36 -5.37 -10.54
N ARG A 39 -7.72 -5.36 -11.84
CA ARG A 39 -7.34 -6.41 -12.79
C ARG A 39 -5.83 -6.44 -13.02
N PHE A 40 -5.21 -5.29 -13.28
CA PHE A 40 -3.77 -5.17 -13.50
C PHE A 40 -2.97 -5.80 -12.36
N TYR A 41 -3.26 -5.42 -11.11
CA TYR A 41 -2.54 -5.97 -9.95
C TYR A 41 -2.98 -7.38 -9.52
N THR A 42 -3.98 -7.99 -10.15
CA THR A 42 -4.38 -9.38 -9.85
C THR A 42 -4.15 -10.36 -10.99
N GLU A 43 -3.95 -9.88 -12.22
CA GLU A 43 -3.87 -10.69 -13.44
C GLU A 43 -2.62 -10.42 -14.27
N GLU A 44 -2.19 -9.15 -14.36
CA GLU A 44 -1.23 -8.73 -15.39
C GLU A 44 0.16 -8.43 -14.81
N PHE A 45 0.23 -7.76 -13.66
CA PHE A 45 1.50 -7.37 -13.07
C PHE A 45 2.17 -8.54 -12.37
N ASP A 46 3.31 -8.98 -12.91
CA ASP A 46 4.14 -10.01 -12.29
C ASP A 46 4.99 -9.41 -11.15
N PHE A 47 4.48 -9.52 -9.92
CA PHE A 47 5.18 -9.08 -8.71
C PHE A 47 6.50 -9.80 -8.43
N LYS A 48 6.72 -10.98 -9.00
CA LYS A 48 7.97 -11.70 -8.83
C LYS A 48 9.05 -11.15 -9.76
N GLU A 49 8.65 -10.80 -10.99
CA GLU A 49 9.56 -10.32 -12.02
C GLU A 49 9.85 -8.82 -11.91
N TYR A 50 8.85 -8.00 -11.59
CA TYR A 50 8.94 -6.55 -11.73
C TYR A 50 8.79 -5.76 -10.42
N VAL A 51 9.44 -4.60 -10.39
CA VAL A 51 9.34 -3.58 -9.34
C VAL A 51 8.37 -2.50 -9.79
N ILE A 52 7.45 -2.11 -8.91
CA ILE A 52 6.59 -0.94 -9.14
C ILE A 52 7.47 0.31 -8.99
N SER A 53 7.71 1.03 -10.09
CA SER A 53 8.48 2.27 -10.12
C SER A 53 7.76 3.31 -10.99
N ILE A 54 7.60 4.52 -10.46
CA ILE A 54 6.98 5.64 -11.17
C ILE A 54 8.03 6.59 -11.78
N ARG A 55 9.31 6.38 -11.50
CA ARG A 55 10.41 7.24 -11.98
C ARG A 55 10.70 7.05 -13.47
N GLN A 56 10.38 5.87 -14.01
CA GLN A 56 10.65 5.52 -15.41
C GLN A 56 9.50 4.72 -16.03
N LYS A 57 9.36 4.80 -17.36
CA LYS A 57 8.36 4.04 -18.11
C LYS A 57 8.81 2.61 -18.45
N LYS A 58 10.12 2.40 -18.60
CA LYS A 58 10.70 1.07 -18.86
C LYS A 58 10.50 0.22 -17.60
N LEU A 59 10.06 -1.03 -17.77
CA LEU A 59 9.95 -1.98 -16.68
C LEU A 59 11.30 -2.19 -15.99
N LEU A 60 11.25 -2.26 -14.67
CA LEU A 60 12.39 -2.48 -13.78
C LEU A 60 12.24 -3.86 -13.15
N THR A 61 13.24 -4.73 -13.28
CA THR A 61 13.11 -6.09 -12.73
C THR A 61 13.56 -6.15 -11.27
N THR A 62 13.00 -7.10 -10.53
CA THR A 62 13.43 -7.40 -9.15
C THR A 62 14.87 -7.91 -9.13
N PHE A 63 15.31 -8.58 -10.20
CA PHE A 63 16.68 -9.05 -10.37
C PHE A 63 17.67 -7.89 -10.50
N GLU A 64 17.39 -6.92 -11.39
CA GLU A 64 18.20 -5.71 -11.56
C GLU A 64 18.37 -4.93 -10.24
N LYS A 65 17.32 -4.92 -9.40
CA LYS A 65 17.32 -4.27 -8.09
C LYS A 65 17.83 -5.14 -6.95
N GLN A 66 18.09 -6.43 -7.19
CA GLN A 66 18.39 -7.41 -6.15
C GLN A 66 17.31 -7.50 -5.05
N TRP A 67 16.05 -7.24 -5.41
CA TRP A 67 14.89 -7.23 -4.51
C TRP A 67 14.05 -8.52 -4.61
N THR A 68 14.68 -9.63 -4.98
CA THR A 68 14.04 -10.93 -5.25
C THR A 68 13.41 -11.62 -4.03
N SER A 69 13.66 -11.12 -2.81
CA SER A 69 13.17 -11.71 -1.57
C SER A 69 11.77 -11.23 -1.13
N LYS A 70 11.24 -10.17 -1.77
CA LYS A 70 9.98 -9.53 -1.36
C LYS A 70 8.86 -9.90 -2.33
N CYS A 71 7.67 -10.14 -1.78
CA CYS A 71 6.50 -10.47 -2.57
C CYS A 71 5.85 -9.23 -3.21
N ILE A 72 6.07 -8.04 -2.66
CA ILE A 72 5.66 -6.76 -3.24
C ILE A 72 6.88 -5.85 -3.15
N ALA A 73 7.36 -5.35 -4.28
CA ALA A 73 8.50 -4.44 -4.36
C ALA A 73 8.06 -3.12 -5.00
N ILE A 74 8.29 -2.02 -4.29
CA ILE A 74 7.91 -0.67 -4.72
C ILE A 74 9.11 0.24 -4.50
N GLU A 75 9.67 0.78 -5.58
CA GLU A 75 10.77 1.73 -5.55
C GLU A 75 10.26 3.13 -5.19
N ASP A 76 10.89 3.79 -4.22
CA ASP A 76 10.69 5.23 -4.00
C ASP A 76 11.21 6.03 -5.22
N PRO A 77 10.48 7.04 -5.71
CA PRO A 77 10.88 7.76 -6.92
C PRO A 77 12.19 8.55 -6.81
N PHE A 78 12.70 8.79 -5.59
CA PHE A 78 13.92 9.54 -5.35
C PHE A 78 14.96 8.71 -4.61
N ASP A 79 14.61 8.12 -3.47
CA ASP A 79 15.50 7.20 -2.74
C ASP A 79 15.45 5.81 -3.35
N LEU A 80 16.25 5.59 -4.40
CA LEU A 80 16.18 4.35 -5.17
C LEU A 80 16.62 3.12 -4.36
N ASN A 81 17.22 3.29 -3.18
CA ASN A 81 17.55 2.17 -2.30
C ASN A 81 16.38 1.78 -1.40
N HIS A 82 15.35 2.62 -1.32
CA HIS A 82 14.18 2.40 -0.48
C HIS A 82 13.11 1.58 -1.20
N ASN A 83 12.94 0.34 -0.75
CA ASN A 83 11.80 -0.50 -1.13
C ASN A 83 10.69 -0.37 -0.09
N LEU A 84 9.57 0.27 -0.44
CA LEU A 84 8.43 0.49 0.46
C LEU A 84 7.75 -0.83 0.89
N GLY A 85 7.92 -1.89 0.11
CA GLY A 85 7.43 -3.24 0.43
C GLY A 85 8.33 -4.03 1.38
N ALA A 86 9.53 -3.52 1.75
CA ALA A 86 10.52 -4.29 2.50
C ALA A 86 10.03 -4.78 3.88
N GLY A 87 9.14 -4.00 4.52
CA GLY A 87 8.55 -4.31 5.83
C GLY A 87 7.37 -5.29 5.80
N VAL A 88 6.82 -5.58 4.61
CA VAL A 88 5.61 -6.40 4.46
C VAL A 88 5.96 -7.88 4.66
N SER A 89 5.27 -8.55 5.59
CA SER A 89 5.42 -9.98 5.83
C SER A 89 4.67 -10.79 4.76
N ARG A 90 5.03 -12.07 4.57
CA ARG A 90 4.29 -12.95 3.65
C ARG A 90 2.81 -13.06 4.01
N LYS A 91 2.48 -13.15 5.32
CA LYS A 91 1.09 -13.17 5.78
C LYS A 91 0.35 -11.89 5.41
N MET A 92 1.00 -10.74 5.61
CA MET A 92 0.43 -9.44 5.22
C MET A 92 0.28 -9.33 3.70
N THR A 93 1.25 -9.78 2.92
CA THR A 93 1.12 -9.81 1.45
C THR A 93 -0.08 -10.64 1.02
N ASN A 94 -0.25 -11.85 1.57
CA ASN A 94 -1.40 -12.69 1.23
C ASN A 94 -2.72 -11.99 1.58
N PHE A 95 -2.79 -11.31 2.72
CA PHE A 95 -3.96 -10.54 3.13
C PHE A 95 -4.26 -9.40 2.16
N ILE A 96 -3.25 -8.62 1.78
CA ILE A 96 -3.37 -7.52 0.79
C ILE A 96 -3.87 -8.08 -0.56
N MET A 97 -3.22 -9.13 -1.09
CA MET A 97 -3.60 -9.71 -2.37
C MET A 97 -5.02 -10.28 -2.36
N LYS A 98 -5.43 -10.92 -1.26
CA LYS A 98 -6.80 -11.41 -1.11
C LYS A 98 -7.82 -10.27 -1.15
N ALA A 99 -7.52 -9.15 -0.50
CA ALA A 99 -8.37 -7.95 -0.54
C ALA A 99 -8.49 -7.38 -1.97
N PHE A 100 -7.40 -7.33 -2.74
CA PHE A 100 -7.45 -6.93 -4.15
C PHE A 100 -8.28 -7.89 -5.01
N ILE A 101 -8.14 -9.20 -4.82
CA ILE A 101 -8.92 -10.22 -5.53
C ILE A 101 -10.42 -10.10 -5.22
N ASN A 102 -10.77 -9.95 -3.94
CA ASN A 102 -12.15 -9.78 -3.51
C ASN A 102 -12.73 -8.45 -4.01
N GLY A 103 -11.96 -7.37 -3.96
CA GLY A 103 -12.30 -6.08 -4.56
C GLY A 103 -12.58 -6.22 -6.06
N ARG A 104 -11.67 -6.85 -6.82
CA ARG A 104 -11.89 -7.10 -8.26
C ARG A 104 -13.19 -7.85 -8.50
N LYS A 105 -13.46 -8.91 -7.74
CA LYS A 105 -14.69 -9.69 -7.86
C LYS A 105 -15.93 -8.81 -7.59
N LEU A 106 -15.90 -8.00 -6.54
CA LEU A 106 -17.02 -7.15 -6.15
C LEU A 106 -17.30 -6.05 -7.18
N PHE A 107 -16.28 -5.27 -7.56
CA PHE A 107 -16.40 -4.19 -8.54
C PHE A 107 -16.61 -4.67 -9.98
N GLY A 108 -16.19 -5.90 -10.30
CA GLY A 108 -16.38 -6.51 -11.62
C GLY A 108 -17.70 -7.28 -11.79
N THR A 109 -18.48 -7.45 -10.71
CA THR A 109 -19.79 -8.12 -10.78
C THR A 109 -20.88 -7.07 -11.06
N PRO A 110 -21.73 -7.25 -12.09
CA PRO A 110 -22.78 -6.30 -12.42
C PRO A 110 -23.90 -6.32 -11.38
N PHE A 111 -23.74 -5.53 -10.32
CA PHE A 111 -24.74 -5.30 -9.28
C PHE A 111 -24.75 -3.82 -8.89
N TYR A 112 -25.94 -3.24 -8.80
CA TYR A 112 -26.13 -1.85 -8.40
C TYR A 112 -26.78 -1.82 -7.02
N PRO A 113 -26.06 -1.36 -5.97
CA PRO A 113 -26.63 -1.22 -4.65
C PRO A 113 -27.70 -0.13 -4.63
N LEU A 114 -28.48 -0.10 -3.55
CA LEU A 114 -29.46 0.96 -3.31
C LEU A 114 -28.78 2.33 -3.35
N ILE A 115 -29.45 3.29 -3.99
CA ILE A 115 -28.95 4.67 -4.11
C ILE A 115 -28.62 5.23 -2.73
N GLY A 116 -27.42 5.79 -2.58
CA GLY A 116 -26.90 6.34 -1.33
C GLY A 116 -26.23 5.32 -0.41
N ARG A 117 -26.15 4.04 -0.79
CA ARG A 117 -25.44 2.96 -0.06
C ARG A 117 -24.29 2.35 -0.87
N GLU A 118 -23.87 3.00 -1.94
CA GLU A 118 -22.82 2.52 -2.83
C GLU A 118 -21.51 2.29 -2.06
N ALA A 119 -21.12 3.26 -1.22
CA ALA A 119 -19.90 3.17 -0.44
C ALA A 119 -19.94 2.02 0.58
N GLU A 120 -21.08 1.83 1.26
CA GLU A 120 -21.26 0.74 2.21
C GLU A 120 -21.18 -0.63 1.53
N TYR A 121 -21.74 -0.75 0.32
CA TYR A 121 -21.70 -2.00 -0.44
C TYR A 121 -20.30 -2.31 -0.98
N PHE A 122 -19.70 -1.36 -1.72
CA PHE A 122 -18.43 -1.59 -2.42
C PHE A 122 -17.21 -1.61 -1.50
N PHE A 123 -17.31 -1.00 -0.32
CA PHE A 123 -16.21 -0.92 0.65
C PHE A 123 -16.53 -1.59 1.99
N ASP A 124 -17.45 -2.57 2.03
CA ASP A 124 -17.61 -3.41 3.22
C ASP A 124 -16.34 -4.23 3.47
N SER A 125 -15.61 -3.84 4.51
CA SER A 125 -14.39 -4.52 4.94
C SER A 125 -14.57 -6.04 5.12
N ARG A 126 -15.73 -6.50 5.61
CA ARG A 126 -15.99 -7.93 5.82
C ARG A 126 -16.09 -8.69 4.50
N VAL A 127 -16.60 -8.05 3.45
CA VAL A 127 -16.64 -8.63 2.11
C VAL A 127 -15.24 -8.61 1.48
N LEU A 128 -14.52 -7.50 1.62
CA LEU A 128 -13.18 -7.37 1.04
C LEU A 128 -12.16 -8.30 1.72
N THR A 129 -12.31 -8.59 3.02
CA THR A 129 -11.35 -9.39 3.79
C THR A 129 -11.88 -10.77 4.21
N ASP A 130 -13.07 -11.17 3.75
CA ASP A 130 -13.79 -12.37 4.21
C ASP A 130 -13.99 -12.41 5.74
N GLY A 131 -14.14 -11.23 6.36
CA GLY A 131 -14.30 -11.07 7.80
C GLY A 131 -12.99 -11.21 8.60
N GLU A 132 -11.88 -11.54 7.95
CA GLU A 132 -10.59 -11.70 8.61
C GLU A 132 -9.97 -10.34 9.00
N LEU A 133 -9.27 -10.33 10.13
CA LEU A 133 -8.50 -9.17 10.57
C LEU A 133 -7.10 -9.18 9.96
N ALA A 134 -6.56 -7.99 9.72
CA ALA A 134 -5.21 -7.83 9.22
C ALA A 134 -4.18 -8.49 10.17
N PRO A 135 -3.21 -9.26 9.65
CA PRO A 135 -2.18 -9.90 10.47
C PRO A 135 -1.39 -8.88 11.29
N ASN A 136 -1.20 -9.17 12.58
CA ASN A 136 -0.53 -8.28 13.52
C ASN A 136 0.64 -8.98 14.26
N ASP A 137 1.18 -10.06 13.68
CA ASP A 137 2.23 -10.90 14.26
C ASP A 137 3.54 -10.16 14.55
N ARG A 138 3.83 -9.07 13.84
CA ARG A 138 5.00 -8.19 14.07
C ARG A 138 4.72 -7.04 15.02
N CYS A 139 3.47 -6.87 15.45
CA CYS A 139 3.05 -5.76 16.29
C CYS A 139 3.25 -6.07 17.77
N CYS A 140 3.62 -5.04 18.54
CA CYS A 140 3.65 -5.13 19.99
C CYS A 140 2.26 -5.48 20.54
N ARG A 141 2.18 -6.53 21.37
CA ARG A 141 0.91 -7.02 21.94
C ARG A 141 0.21 -6.03 22.88
N VAL A 142 0.91 -4.97 23.31
CA VAL A 142 0.35 -3.95 24.20
C VAL A 142 -0.28 -2.79 23.41
N CYS A 143 0.36 -2.32 22.33
CA CYS A 143 -0.08 -1.12 21.62
C CYS A 143 -0.44 -1.34 20.15
N GLY A 144 -0.17 -2.52 19.59
CA GLY A 144 -0.43 -2.85 18.19
C GLY A 144 0.53 -2.21 17.19
N LYS A 145 1.63 -1.60 17.62
CA LYS A 145 2.63 -0.95 16.75
C LYS A 145 3.93 -1.75 16.65
N ILE A 146 4.62 -1.64 15.52
CA ILE A 146 5.93 -2.27 15.27
C ILE A 146 7.09 -1.45 15.87
N GLY A 147 8.32 -1.96 15.77
CA GLY A 147 9.55 -1.19 15.99
C GLY A 147 10.05 -1.07 17.44
N HIS A 148 9.49 -1.83 18.38
CA HIS A 148 9.94 -1.83 19.78
C HIS A 148 9.65 -3.15 20.48
N TYR A 149 10.44 -3.48 21.51
CA TYR A 149 10.15 -4.57 22.42
C TYR A 149 9.03 -4.19 23.39
N MET A 150 8.32 -5.19 23.92
CA MET A 150 7.21 -4.97 24.87
C MET A 150 7.63 -4.18 26.13
N LYS A 151 8.87 -4.37 26.61
CA LYS A 151 9.42 -3.62 27.76
C LYS A 151 9.59 -2.13 27.46
N ASP A 152 9.77 -1.77 26.20
CA ASP A 152 9.97 -0.40 25.74
C ASP A 152 8.67 0.24 25.22
N CYS A 153 7.54 -0.45 25.37
CA CYS A 153 6.25 0.04 24.90
C CYS A 153 5.83 1.33 25.63
N PRO A 154 5.59 2.45 24.91
CA PRO A 154 5.18 3.71 25.53
C PRO A 154 3.87 3.59 26.33
N LYS A 155 2.92 2.76 25.86
CA LYS A 155 1.67 2.51 26.58
C LYS A 155 1.88 1.74 27.89
N ARG A 156 2.86 0.83 27.94
CA ARG A 156 3.21 0.09 29.16
C ARG A 156 3.89 0.98 30.20
N ARG A 157 4.82 1.85 29.75
CA ARG A 157 5.48 2.83 30.63
C ARG A 157 4.48 3.80 31.26
N ARG A 158 3.44 4.23 30.53
CA ARG A 158 2.36 5.07 31.09
C ARG A 158 1.57 4.36 32.19
N LEU A 159 1.22 3.09 32.01
CA LEU A 159 0.52 2.32 33.04
C LEU A 159 1.41 2.16 34.29
N ALA A 160 2.68 1.80 34.13
CA ALA A 160 3.61 1.71 35.24
C ALA A 160 3.76 3.04 36.00
N ASN A 161 3.91 4.16 35.29
CA ASN A 161 4.02 5.48 35.90
C ASN A 161 2.73 5.92 36.61
N TYR A 162 1.55 5.53 36.08
CA TYR A 162 0.28 5.76 36.77
C TYR A 162 0.18 4.97 38.07
N PHE A 163 0.62 3.70 38.08
CA PHE A 163 0.65 2.90 39.31
C PHE A 163 1.70 3.40 40.31
N VAL A 164 2.88 3.83 39.86
CA VAL A 164 3.88 4.44 40.76
C VAL A 164 3.36 5.74 41.35
N SER A 165 2.75 6.63 40.57
CA SER A 165 2.15 7.87 41.09
C SER A 165 0.95 7.63 42.01
N ALA A 166 0.13 6.60 41.75
CA ALA A 166 -0.98 6.21 42.63
C ALA A 166 -0.50 5.57 43.95
N LEU A 167 0.62 4.83 43.93
CA LEU A 167 1.23 4.25 45.14
C LEU A 167 2.09 5.26 45.92
N GLN A 168 2.58 6.30 45.26
CA GLN A 168 3.23 7.47 45.86
C GLN A 168 2.22 8.55 46.27
N GLY A 169 0.94 8.19 46.44
CA GLY A 169 -0.04 8.96 47.19
C GLY A 169 0.28 9.01 48.69
N LYS A 170 1.42 9.63 49.01
CA LYS A 170 1.75 10.37 50.23
C LYS A 170 2.72 11.48 49.85
#